data_AF-E6WSU7-F1
#
_entry.id   AF-E6WSU7-F1
#
_cell.length_a   1.000
_cell.length_b   1.000
_cell.length_c   1.000
_cell.angle_alpha   90.00
_cell.angle_beta   90.00
_cell.angle_gamma   90.00
#
_symmetry.space_group_name_H-M   'P 1'
#
loop_
_entity.id
_entity.type
_entity.pdbx_description
1 polymer ?
#
loop_
_entity_poly.entity_id
_entity_poly.type
_entity_poly.pdbx_seq_one_letter_code
_entity_poly.pdbx_strand_id
1 'polypeptide(L)'
;MNTKLSILAVLLAGAATSAHAAGNASPLPGCTELGADREVVRAGSTTSMALRDGDSHYLLTFRGDCGSLATTNTLKIVAEGTENRLCPSDTVVRTRRDDCKVARVEEISAEQFAVRKRRAR
;
A
#
# COMPACT_ATOMS: atom_id res chain seq x y z
N MET A 1 44.64 -28.33 -33.08
CA MET A 1 44.09 -27.48 -34.16
C MET A 1 42.67 -27.13 -33.75
N ASN A 2 42.44 -25.90 -33.27
CA ASN A 2 41.72 -24.84 -34.01
C ASN A 2 40.23 -25.21 -34.19
N THR A 3 39.22 -24.44 -33.77
CA THR A 3 39.12 -22.97 -33.80
C THR A 3 37.78 -22.50 -33.20
N LYS A 4 37.81 -21.37 -32.48
CA LYS A 4 36.95 -20.15 -32.60
C LYS A 4 35.45 -20.16 -32.26
N LEU A 5 35.10 -19.08 -31.53
CA LEU A 5 33.90 -18.20 -31.63
C LEU A 5 32.55 -18.86 -31.25
N SER A 6 31.58 -18.23 -30.59
CA SER A 6 31.34 -16.83 -30.24
C SER A 6 30.23 -16.77 -29.17
N ILE A 7 30.20 -15.62 -28.50
CA ILE A 7 29.23 -15.09 -27.53
C ILE A 7 27.77 -15.18 -27.99
N LEU A 8 26.85 -15.50 -27.08
CA LEU A 8 25.48 -14.93 -27.07
C LEU A 8 24.94 -14.89 -25.64
N ALA A 9 25.02 -13.70 -25.04
CA ALA A 9 24.29 -13.34 -23.85
C ALA A 9 22.82 -13.12 -24.23
N VAL A 10 21.89 -13.83 -23.59
CA VAL A 10 20.45 -13.54 -23.65
C VAL A 10 20.03 -13.12 -22.25
N LEU A 11 19.98 -11.81 -22.02
CA LEU A 11 19.23 -11.24 -20.90
C LEU A 11 17.74 -11.36 -21.22
N LEU A 12 17.04 -12.29 -20.55
CA LEU A 12 15.59 -12.22 -20.45
C LEU A 12 15.22 -11.17 -19.39
N ALA A 13 15.06 -9.92 -19.82
CA ALA A 13 14.30 -8.95 -19.06
C ALA A 13 12.81 -9.34 -19.14
N GLY A 14 12.34 -10.09 -18.15
CA GLY A 14 10.92 -10.31 -17.93
C GLY A 14 10.27 -8.98 -17.53
N ALA A 15 9.75 -8.25 -18.50
CA ALA A 15 8.84 -7.15 -18.24
C ALA A 15 7.54 -7.75 -17.69
N ALA A 16 7.41 -7.76 -16.35
CA ALA A 16 6.13 -7.99 -15.70
C ALA A 16 5.24 -6.79 -16.04
N THR A 17 4.48 -6.89 -17.13
CA THR A 17 3.42 -5.92 -17.43
C THR A 17 2.31 -6.13 -16.42
N SER A 18 2.32 -5.35 -15.34
CA SER A 18 1.16 -5.18 -14.46
C SER A 18 0.05 -4.54 -15.29
N ALA A 19 -0.79 -5.38 -15.88
CA ALA A 19 -2.02 -4.96 -16.54
C ALA A 19 -2.96 -4.41 -15.47
N HIS A 20 -2.87 -3.10 -15.21
CA HIS A 20 -3.80 -2.39 -14.35
C HIS A 20 -5.15 -2.28 -15.07
N ALA A 21 -5.96 -3.34 -14.96
CA ALA A 21 -7.37 -3.30 -15.31
C ALA A 21 -8.09 -2.27 -14.42
N ALA A 22 -8.83 -1.38 -15.06
CA ALA A 22 -9.67 -0.42 -14.37
C ALA A 22 -10.68 -1.14 -13.45
N GLY A 23 -10.65 -0.83 -12.16
CA GLY A 23 -11.86 -0.34 -11.52
C GLY A 23 -12.46 -1.09 -10.33
N ASN A 24 -11.85 -2.14 -9.79
CA ASN A 24 -12.42 -2.80 -8.59
C ASN A 24 -11.41 -2.78 -7.44
N ALA A 25 -11.83 -2.25 -6.29
CA ALA A 25 -11.10 -2.46 -5.04
C ALA A 25 -11.13 -3.96 -4.74
N SER A 26 -9.97 -4.56 -4.51
CA SER A 26 -9.83 -5.99 -4.24
C SER A 26 -9.31 -6.19 -2.82
N PRO A 27 -9.81 -7.15 -2.04
CA PRO A 27 -9.16 -7.51 -0.78
C PRO A 27 -7.68 -7.84 -1.00
N LEU A 28 -6.82 -7.37 -0.09
CA LEU A 28 -5.40 -7.71 -0.10
C LEU A 28 -5.24 -9.24 0.11
N PRO A 29 -4.51 -9.97 -0.76
CA PRO A 29 -4.48 -11.44 -0.72
C PRO A 29 -3.61 -12.01 0.41
N GLY A 30 -2.68 -11.23 0.96
CA GLY A 30 -1.75 -11.66 2.00
C GLY A 30 -0.98 -10.51 2.60
N CYS A 31 -0.05 -10.80 3.50
CA CYS A 31 0.78 -9.77 4.10
C CYS A 31 1.86 -9.29 3.13
N THR A 32 2.14 -7.99 3.15
CA THR A 32 3.27 -7.38 2.42
C THR A 32 4.09 -6.49 3.35
N GLU A 33 5.40 -6.48 3.13
CA GLU A 33 6.30 -5.50 3.73
C GLU A 33 6.19 -4.18 2.95
N LEU A 34 6.14 -3.07 3.67
CA LEU A 34 6.02 -1.73 3.11
C LEU A 34 7.40 -1.09 2.97
N GLY A 35 7.70 -0.60 1.76
CA GLY A 35 8.95 0.08 1.42
C GLY A 35 9.07 1.48 2.01
N ALA A 36 10.17 2.20 1.73
CA ALA A 36 10.38 3.56 2.24
C ALA A 36 9.59 4.63 1.45
N ASP A 37 9.31 4.38 0.18
CA ASP A 37 8.54 5.30 -0.69
C ASP A 37 7.04 5.18 -0.42
N ARG A 38 6.60 5.87 0.62
CA ARG A 38 5.22 5.81 1.12
C ARG A 38 4.55 7.16 1.09
N GLU A 39 3.27 7.14 0.74
CA GLU A 39 2.40 8.30 0.88
C GLU A 39 1.07 7.91 1.53
N VAL A 40 0.64 8.70 2.52
CA VAL A 40 -0.65 8.50 3.19
C VAL A 40 -1.58 9.66 2.89
N VAL A 41 -2.79 9.33 2.46
CA VAL A 41 -3.87 10.28 2.21
C VAL A 41 -5.02 9.98 3.16
N ARG A 42 -5.44 10.97 3.95
CA ARG A 42 -6.46 10.82 4.99
C ARG A 42 -7.82 11.40 4.59
N ALA A 43 -7.86 12.29 3.60
CA ALA A 43 -9.09 12.93 3.08
C ALA A 43 -10.10 13.41 4.15
N GLY A 44 -9.60 13.90 5.30
CA GLY A 44 -10.42 14.31 6.44
C GLY A 44 -11.23 13.19 7.10
N SER A 45 -11.00 11.93 6.71
CA SER A 45 -11.72 10.76 7.21
C SER A 45 -11.11 10.28 8.52
N THR A 46 -11.98 9.88 9.44
CA THR A 46 -11.65 9.10 10.64
C THR A 46 -11.86 7.60 10.42
N THR A 47 -12.54 7.21 9.35
CA THR A 47 -12.98 5.83 9.08
C THR A 47 -12.13 5.12 8.03
N SER A 48 -11.32 5.86 7.26
CA SER A 48 -10.44 5.28 6.26
C SER A 48 -9.21 6.13 5.97
N MET A 49 -8.18 5.50 5.39
CA MET A 49 -7.05 6.18 4.76
C MET A 49 -6.62 5.44 3.50
N ALA A 50 -6.10 6.18 2.53
CA ALA A 50 -5.41 5.59 1.39
C ALA A 50 -3.90 5.60 1.63
N LEU A 51 -3.22 4.56 1.18
CA LEU A 51 -1.78 4.38 1.27
C LEU A 51 -1.24 4.09 -0.13
N ARG A 52 -0.15 4.74 -0.51
CA ARG A 52 0.69 4.35 -1.63
C ARG A 52 2.00 3.80 -1.08
N ASP A 53 2.48 2.70 -1.64
CA ASP A 53 3.80 2.12 -1.40
C ASP A 53 4.43 1.74 -2.74
N GLY A 54 5.39 2.55 -3.20
CA GLY A 54 5.88 2.47 -4.58
C GLY A 54 4.75 2.64 -5.60
N ASP A 55 4.55 1.62 -6.43
CA ASP A 55 3.46 1.56 -7.43
C ASP A 55 2.15 0.96 -6.88
N SER A 56 2.21 0.35 -5.69
CA SER A 56 1.04 -0.28 -5.05
C SER A 56 0.21 0.74 -4.30
N HIS A 57 -1.11 0.58 -4.34
CA HIS A 57 -2.04 1.50 -3.69
C HIS A 57 -3.09 0.72 -2.91
N TYR A 58 -3.36 1.17 -1.70
CA TYR A 58 -4.26 0.51 -0.77
C TYR A 58 -5.28 1.48 -0.18
N LEU A 59 -6.45 0.96 0.16
CA LEU A 59 -7.44 1.58 1.01
C LEU A 59 -7.56 0.78 2.31
N LEU A 60 -7.28 1.44 3.42
CA LEU A 60 -7.44 0.88 4.76
C LEU A 60 -8.72 1.46 5.33
N THR A 61 -9.68 0.59 5.67
CA THR A 61 -10.91 0.97 6.37
C THR A 61 -10.82 0.50 7.81
N PHE A 62 -11.10 1.37 8.77
CA PHE A 62 -11.00 1.06 10.21
C PHE A 62 -12.26 0.37 10.74
N ARG A 63 -12.12 -0.38 11.84
CA ARG A 63 -13.26 -1.02 12.54
C ARG A 63 -14.22 -0.02 13.17
N GLY A 64 -13.77 1.21 13.41
CA GLY A 64 -14.55 2.32 13.95
C GLY A 64 -13.81 3.63 13.69
N ASP A 65 -14.29 4.72 14.27
CA ASP A 65 -13.64 6.01 14.13
C ASP A 65 -12.25 6.02 14.77
N CYS A 66 -11.25 6.36 13.98
CA CYS A 66 -9.89 6.66 14.38
C CYS A 66 -9.73 8.18 14.50
N GLY A 67 -10.18 8.76 15.61
CA GLY A 67 -10.22 10.21 15.81
C GLY A 67 -8.85 10.91 15.69
N SER A 68 -7.78 10.27 16.14
CA SER A 68 -6.43 10.83 16.02
C SER A 68 -5.84 10.78 14.61
N LEU A 69 -6.43 10.03 13.67
CA LEU A 69 -5.92 9.93 12.31
C LEU A 69 -5.86 11.30 11.62
N ALA A 70 -6.94 12.06 11.72
CA ALA A 70 -7.10 13.34 11.03
C ALA A 70 -6.05 14.38 11.46
N THR A 71 -5.52 14.27 12.68
CA THR A 71 -4.65 15.29 13.30
C THR A 71 -3.21 14.82 13.52
N THR A 72 -2.90 13.55 13.25
CA THR A 72 -1.57 13.02 13.56
C THR A 72 -0.52 13.42 12.51
N ASN A 73 0.65 13.85 12.99
CA ASN A 73 1.80 14.13 12.14
C ASN A 73 2.61 12.87 11.80
N THR A 74 2.46 11.82 12.61
CA THR A 74 3.22 10.58 12.49
C THR A 74 2.29 9.39 12.67
N LEU A 75 2.40 8.41 11.80
CA LEU A 75 1.71 7.14 11.96
C LEU A 75 2.67 6.00 11.63
N LYS A 76 2.38 4.83 12.21
CA LYS A 76 3.04 3.56 11.89
C LYS A 76 1.98 2.55 11.51
N ILE A 77 2.28 1.74 10.50
CA ILE A 77 1.44 0.59 10.13
C ILE A 77 2.12 -0.63 10.74
N VAL A 78 1.38 -1.37 11.56
CA VAL A 78 1.89 -2.53 12.30
C VAL A 78 0.97 -3.70 12.03
N ALA A 79 1.53 -4.84 11.64
CA ALA A 79 0.79 -6.09 11.49
C ALA A 79 1.60 -7.25 12.08
N GLU A 80 0.94 -8.11 12.86
CA GLU A 80 1.58 -9.23 13.57
C GLU A 80 2.82 -8.79 14.40
N GLY A 81 2.74 -7.61 15.04
CA GLY A 81 3.83 -7.06 15.84
C GLY A 81 5.00 -6.46 15.05
N THR A 82 4.97 -6.52 13.71
CA THR A 82 6.03 -6.00 12.84
C THR A 82 5.64 -4.62 12.30
N GLU A 83 6.51 -3.62 12.49
CA GLU A 83 6.32 -2.28 11.90
C GLU A 83 6.57 -2.32 10.39
N ASN A 84 5.90 -1.44 9.65
CA ASN A 84 5.95 -1.35 8.20
C ASN A 84 5.47 -2.63 7.49
N ARG A 85 4.51 -3.32 8.09
CA ARG A 85 3.90 -4.50 7.50
C ARG A 85 2.40 -4.30 7.38
N LEU A 86 1.85 -4.66 6.23
CA LEU A 86 0.43 -4.54 5.92
C LEU A 86 -0.16 -5.93 5.65
N CYS A 87 -1.12 -6.33 6.46
CA CYS A 87 -1.84 -7.60 6.32
C CYS A 87 -3.35 -7.36 6.13
N PRO A 88 -4.08 -8.27 5.46
CA PRO A 88 -5.52 -8.16 5.31
C PRO A 88 -6.27 -8.19 6.64
N SER A 89 -5.69 -8.84 7.65
CA SER A 89 -6.18 -8.91 9.03
C SER A 89 -5.10 -8.46 10.00
N ASP A 90 -5.50 -8.10 11.22
CA ASP A 90 -4.62 -7.72 12.33
C ASP A 90 -3.62 -6.58 12.06
N THR A 91 -3.88 -5.78 11.02
CA THR A 91 -3.22 -4.49 10.80
C THR A 91 -3.79 -3.45 11.78
N VAL A 92 -2.87 -2.71 12.40
CA VAL A 92 -3.15 -1.57 13.25
C VAL A 92 -2.40 -0.36 12.70
N VAL A 93 -3.12 0.75 12.52
CA VAL A 93 -2.51 2.06 12.28
C VAL A 93 -2.31 2.74 13.62
N ARG A 94 -1.06 2.79 14.08
CA ARG A 94 -0.69 3.51 15.30
C ARG A 94 -0.44 4.96 14.99
N THR A 95 -1.20 5.84 15.60
CA THR A 95 -0.92 7.28 15.60
C THR A 95 -0.13 7.63 16.86
N ARG A 96 0.21 8.91 17.03
CA ARG A 96 0.80 9.38 18.31
C ARG A 96 -0.12 9.14 19.53
N ARG A 97 -1.43 9.08 19.34
CA ARG A 97 -2.41 9.13 20.44
C ARG A 97 -3.27 7.88 20.55
N ASP A 98 -3.49 7.13 19.47
CA ASP A 98 -4.35 5.95 19.46
C ASP A 98 -3.81 4.83 18.56
N ASP A 99 -4.29 3.61 18.81
CA ASP A 99 -4.10 2.43 17.99
C ASP A 99 -5.39 2.13 17.23
N CYS A 100 -5.39 2.34 15.91
CA CYS A 100 -6.58 2.23 15.07
C CYS A 100 -6.62 0.90 14.35
N LYS A 101 -7.55 0.04 14.77
CA LYS A 101 -7.72 -1.31 14.21
C LYS A 101 -8.28 -1.23 12.80
N VAL A 102 -7.61 -1.85 11.84
CA VAL A 102 -8.06 -1.95 10.45
C VAL A 102 -9.07 -3.09 10.34
N ALA A 103 -10.21 -2.82 9.72
CA ALA A 103 -11.25 -3.80 9.40
C ALA A 103 -11.02 -4.46 8.05
N ARG A 104 -10.54 -3.70 7.08
CA ARG A 104 -10.36 -4.14 5.70
C ARG A 104 -9.19 -3.42 5.07
N VAL A 105 -8.40 -4.17 4.32
CA VAL A 105 -7.37 -3.66 3.42
C VAL A 105 -7.75 -4.05 2.01
N GLU A 106 -7.86 -3.07 1.13
CA GLU A 106 -8.17 -3.27 -0.27
C GLU A 106 -7.06 -2.68 -1.14
N GLU A 107 -6.63 -3.40 -2.16
CA GLU A 107 -5.86 -2.85 -3.26
C GLU A 107 -6.77 -1.97 -4.12
N ILE A 108 -6.32 -0.75 -4.41
CA ILE A 108 -7.02 0.22 -5.26
C ILE A 108 -6.14 0.61 -6.44
N SER A 109 -6.74 1.18 -7.47
CA SER A 109 -5.94 1.72 -8.58
C SER A 109 -5.30 3.07 -8.23
N ALA A 110 -4.23 3.42 -8.96
CA ALA A 110 -3.61 4.75 -8.85
C ALA A 110 -4.61 5.90 -9.10
N GLU A 111 -5.55 5.73 -10.04
CA GLU A 111 -6.66 6.67 -10.30
C GLU A 111 -7.52 6.87 -9.04
N GLN A 112 -7.90 5.78 -8.38
CA GLN A 112 -8.71 5.81 -7.16
C GLN A 112 -7.98 6.48 -5.99
N PHE A 113 -6.66 6.27 -5.88
CA PHE A 113 -5.83 6.97 -4.92
C PHE A 113 -5.76 8.47 -5.24
N ALA A 114 -5.53 8.83 -6.51
CA ALA A 114 -5.45 10.21 -6.96
C ALA A 114 -6.76 10.98 -6.70
N VAL A 115 -7.93 10.37 -6.95
CA VAL A 115 -9.24 10.96 -6.60
C VAL A 115 -9.32 11.30 -5.12
N ARG A 116 -8.93 10.37 -4.24
CA ARG A 116 -8.95 10.58 -2.78
C ARG A 116 -7.95 11.66 -2.36
N LYS A 117 -6.77 11.67 -2.97
CA LYS A 117 -5.74 12.70 -2.76
C LYS A 117 -6.23 14.09 -3.16
N ARG A 118 -6.97 14.21 -4.27
CA ARG A 118 -7.59 15.48 -4.70
C ARG A 118 -8.64 15.98 -3.71
N ARG A 119 -9.47 15.08 -3.15
CA ARG A 119 -10.50 15.43 -2.16
C ARG A 119 -9.94 15.79 -0.77
N ALA A 120 -8.69 15.43 -0.49
CA ALA A 120 -8.01 15.72 0.77
C ALA A 120 -7.38 17.12 0.81
N ARG A 121 -7.39 17.84 -0.32
CA ARG A 121 -6.81 19.18 -0.48
C ARG A 121 -7.84 20.26 -0.22
#